data_AF-A0A7J2YM22-F1
#
_entry.id   AF-A0A7J2YM22-F1
#
_cell.length_a   1.000
_cell.length_b   1.000
_cell.length_c   1.000
_cell.angle_alpha   90.00
_cell.angle_beta   90.00
_cell.angle_gamma   90.00
#
_symmetry.space_group_name_H-M   'P 1'
#
loop_
_entity.id
_entity.type
_entity.pdbx_description
1 polymer ?
#
loop_
_entity_poly.entity_id
_entity_poly.type
_entity_poly.pdbx_seq_one_letter_code
_entity_poly.pdbx_strand_id
1 'polypeptide(L)'
;ELCIGCGRCEEACPVGLQVHSFIVKAGEKKLKQETYKMRAGRGDIQDVEIRNVGSPIVLGEIPGVVAVVGCSNYPRGGADVAEICTEFANRRYIVVTSGCSAMSAGMCRNEEGKTPYEAFTGEFTAGGIINVGSCVANSHIAGAAIKIANIFAKRNLRANYEEIADYIYNRVGAVGVAWGAYSQKAAAIASGFWRLGVPVIVGPHGIKYRRMLLGRADHEEDWYVYDARTGEKVYVGPAPEHLFYAAETKEEAMVIIAKLCMRPNDTFKGRAIKLTHYIDLHKRLYGTMPEDIHLFVRTIADVPVTMKDEIAKILEAKEWKETVIPDPTLLPRMIRKKKE
;
A
#
# COMPACT_ATOMS: atom_id res chain seq x y z
N GLU A 1 11.81 23.15 -0.38
CA GLU A 1 11.13 21.86 -0.63
C GLU A 1 12.10 20.68 -0.69
N LEU A 2 13.19 20.73 -1.46
CA LEU A 2 14.18 19.63 -1.50
C LEU A 2 15.15 19.60 -0.31
N CYS A 3 15.57 20.79 0.17
CA CYS A 3 16.44 20.88 1.33
C CYS A 3 15.72 20.42 2.60
N ILE A 4 16.31 19.46 3.32
CA ILE A 4 15.80 18.94 4.60
C ILE A 4 16.38 19.67 5.83
N GLY A 5 17.15 20.74 5.63
CA GLY A 5 17.71 21.55 6.70
C GLY A 5 18.78 20.86 7.55
N CYS A 6 19.59 19.97 6.95
CA CYS A 6 20.54 19.13 7.72
C CYS A 6 21.86 19.81 8.11
N GLY A 7 22.17 21.02 7.64
CA GLY A 7 23.42 21.75 7.97
C GLY A 7 24.72 21.18 7.38
N ARG A 8 24.74 19.94 6.87
CA ARG A 8 25.96 19.28 6.36
C ARG A 8 26.71 20.04 5.27
N CYS A 9 26.01 20.85 4.46
CA CYS A 9 26.64 21.66 3.43
C CYS A 9 27.43 22.85 4.02
N GLU A 10 27.00 23.39 5.15
CA GLU A 10 27.69 24.49 5.84
C GLU A 10 28.95 23.96 6.54
N GLU A 11 28.83 22.81 7.21
CA GLU A 11 29.97 22.10 7.84
C GLU A 11 31.08 21.78 6.83
N ALA A 12 30.70 21.40 5.61
CA ALA A 12 31.64 21.05 4.55
C ALA A 12 32.21 22.27 3.80
N CYS A 13 31.74 23.49 4.09
CA CYS A 13 32.11 24.67 3.30
C CYS A 13 33.49 25.22 3.72
N PRO A 14 34.53 25.17 2.85
CA PRO A 14 35.88 25.58 3.22
C PRO A 14 36.03 27.09 3.50
N VAL A 15 35.10 27.90 3.00
CA VAL A 15 35.07 29.36 3.16
C VAL A 15 34.00 29.82 4.16
N GLY A 16 33.36 28.89 4.89
CA GLY A 16 32.42 29.21 5.97
C GLY A 16 31.10 29.85 5.51
N LEU A 17 30.60 29.52 4.32
CA LEU A 17 29.30 30.02 3.85
C LEU A 17 28.14 29.36 4.61
N GLN A 18 27.18 30.19 5.01
CA GLN A 18 25.92 29.75 5.63
C GLN A 18 24.89 29.39 4.54
N VAL A 19 25.17 28.31 3.80
CA VAL A 19 24.37 27.83 2.67
C VAL A 19 22.89 27.62 3.05
N HIS A 20 22.60 27.03 4.21
CA HIS A 20 21.24 26.80 4.66
C HIS A 20 20.53 28.13 4.95
N SER A 21 21.19 29.07 5.63
CA SER A 21 20.65 30.42 5.86
C SER A 21 20.31 31.13 4.55
N PHE A 22 21.15 30.99 3.52
CA PHE A 22 20.86 31.54 2.19
C PHE A 22 19.63 30.90 1.55
N ILE A 23 19.47 29.58 1.65
CA ILE A 23 18.29 28.87 1.14
C ILE A 23 17.01 29.35 1.86
N VAL A 24 17.05 29.45 3.19
CA VAL A 24 15.91 29.94 3.98
C VAL A 24 15.57 31.39 3.63
N LYS A 25 16.60 32.25 3.49
CA LYS A 25 16.40 33.66 3.13
C LYS A 25 15.82 33.81 1.72
N ALA A 26 16.31 33.04 0.74
CA ALA A 26 15.75 33.01 -0.60
C ALA A 26 14.29 32.51 -0.62
N GLY A 27 13.95 31.57 0.27
CA GLY A 27 12.60 31.03 0.44
C GLY A 27 11.65 31.87 1.29
N GLU A 28 12.10 32.97 1.91
CA GLU A 28 11.35 33.69 2.96
C GLU A 28 9.93 34.08 2.55
N LYS A 29 9.75 34.58 1.31
CA LYS A 29 8.43 34.94 0.79
C LYS A 29 7.49 33.74 0.74
N LYS A 30 8.00 32.59 0.25
CA LYS A 30 7.22 31.35 0.15
C LYS A 30 6.88 30.83 1.54
N LEU A 31 7.86 30.76 2.45
CA LEU A 31 7.68 30.30 3.83
C LEU A 31 6.62 31.10 4.59
N LYS A 32 6.58 32.43 4.45
CA LYS A 32 5.53 33.27 5.08
C LYS A 32 4.12 32.99 4.57
N GLN A 33 3.99 32.39 3.38
CA GLN A 33 2.72 32.04 2.74
C GLN A 33 2.32 30.57 2.97
N GLU A 34 3.18 29.76 3.60
CA GLU A 34 2.94 28.35 3.88
C GLU A 34 1.92 28.18 5.02
N THR A 35 0.65 28.36 4.69
CA THR A 35 -0.48 28.14 5.60
C THR A 35 -1.37 27.05 5.04
N TYR A 36 -1.61 26.00 5.82
CA TYR A 36 -2.28 24.79 5.33
C TYR A 36 -3.26 24.24 6.35
N LYS A 37 -4.21 23.43 5.86
CA LYS A 37 -5.14 22.70 6.72
C LYS A 37 -4.82 21.21 6.69
N MET A 38 -4.68 20.64 7.88
CA MET A 38 -4.57 19.21 8.08
C MET A 38 -5.69 18.79 9.02
N ARG A 39 -6.40 17.71 8.67
CA ARG A 39 -7.39 17.14 9.57
C ARG A 39 -6.70 16.65 10.84
N ALA A 40 -7.29 16.88 12.00
CA ALA A 40 -6.77 16.37 13.26
C ALA A 40 -6.67 14.83 13.23
N GLY A 41 -5.72 14.28 13.98
CA GLY A 41 -5.59 12.83 14.14
C GLY A 41 -6.83 12.26 14.81
N ARG A 42 -7.62 11.47 14.08
CA ARG A 42 -8.94 11.00 14.56
C ARG A 42 -8.89 9.76 15.46
N GLY A 43 -7.74 9.11 15.56
CA GLY A 43 -7.59 7.87 16.35
C GLY A 43 -7.99 6.63 15.57
N ASP A 44 -8.70 5.73 16.23
CA ASP A 44 -9.01 4.41 15.71
C ASP A 44 -10.10 4.40 14.62
N ILE A 45 -10.05 3.38 13.78
CA ILE A 45 -11.11 3.09 12.82
C ILE A 45 -12.21 2.36 13.56
N GLN A 46 -13.45 2.87 13.54
CA GLN A 46 -14.52 2.32 14.38
C GLN A 46 -15.03 0.98 13.84
N ASP A 47 -15.61 0.17 14.73
CA ASP A 47 -16.16 -1.14 14.34
C ASP A 47 -17.30 -1.01 13.32
N VAL A 48 -18.07 0.08 13.36
CA VAL A 48 -19.12 0.37 12.37
C VAL A 48 -18.49 0.59 10.99
N GLU A 49 -17.38 1.33 10.91
CA GLU A 49 -16.66 1.52 9.64
C GLU A 49 -16.09 0.19 9.14
N ILE A 50 -15.50 -0.64 10.02
CA ILE A 50 -15.00 -1.97 9.65
C ILE A 50 -16.13 -2.87 9.12
N ARG A 51 -17.33 -2.83 9.70
CA ARG A 51 -18.48 -3.60 9.17
C ARG A 51 -18.88 -3.14 7.77
N ASN A 52 -18.80 -1.83 7.50
CA ASN A 52 -19.18 -1.26 6.21
C ASN A 52 -18.18 -1.62 5.09
N VAL A 53 -16.88 -1.71 5.41
CA VAL A 53 -15.84 -1.91 4.38
C VAL A 53 -15.16 -3.29 4.42
N GLY A 54 -15.38 -4.09 5.46
CA GLY A 54 -14.70 -5.37 5.64
C GLY A 54 -14.93 -6.35 4.49
N SER A 55 -16.19 -6.55 4.10
CA SER A 55 -16.52 -7.43 2.96
C SER A 55 -15.96 -6.89 1.64
N PRO A 56 -16.22 -5.62 1.24
CA PRO A 56 -15.66 -5.09 0.01
C PRO A 56 -14.12 -5.14 -0.09
N ILE A 57 -13.38 -4.93 1.01
CA ILE A 57 -11.91 -5.06 1.02
C ILE A 57 -11.48 -6.52 0.79
N VAL A 58 -12.11 -7.47 1.48
CA VAL A 58 -11.75 -8.90 1.40
C VAL A 58 -12.10 -9.50 0.04
N LEU A 59 -13.19 -9.04 -0.58
CA LEU A 59 -13.60 -9.47 -1.91
C LEU A 59 -12.85 -8.75 -3.03
N GLY A 60 -12.13 -7.67 -2.71
CA GLY A 60 -11.35 -6.85 -3.64
C GLY A 60 -12.12 -5.77 -4.39
N GLU A 61 -13.40 -5.53 -4.05
CA GLU A 61 -14.22 -4.47 -4.65
C GLU A 61 -13.76 -3.07 -4.21
N ILE A 62 -13.30 -2.96 -2.96
CA ILE A 62 -12.43 -1.87 -2.55
C ILE A 62 -11.00 -2.33 -2.87
N PRO A 63 -10.28 -1.64 -3.77
CA PRO A 63 -9.00 -2.12 -4.28
C PRO A 63 -7.95 -2.37 -3.19
N GLY A 64 -7.99 -1.58 -2.12
CA GLY A 64 -7.19 -1.83 -0.93
C GLY A 64 -7.11 -0.61 0.00
N VAL A 65 -6.36 -0.80 1.08
CA VAL A 65 -6.00 0.26 2.03
C VAL A 65 -4.56 0.70 1.79
N VAL A 66 -4.34 1.98 1.51
CA VAL A 66 -3.01 2.56 1.30
C VAL A 66 -2.64 3.40 2.52
N ALA A 67 -1.64 2.96 3.28
CA ALA A 67 -1.19 3.63 4.49
C ALA A 67 0.05 4.49 4.22
N VAL A 68 -0.13 5.80 4.02
CA VAL A 68 0.95 6.75 3.73
C VAL A 68 1.46 7.40 5.01
N VAL A 69 2.59 6.91 5.51
CA VAL A 69 3.07 7.12 6.88
C VAL A 69 4.55 7.46 6.92
N GLY A 70 5.06 7.82 8.09
CA GLY A 70 6.50 7.85 8.35
C GLY A 70 7.10 9.26 8.34
N CYS A 71 8.35 9.34 7.91
CA CYS A 71 9.22 10.50 8.10
C CYS A 71 9.32 11.36 6.84
N SER A 72 10.02 12.49 6.92
CA SER A 72 10.12 13.51 5.87
C SER A 72 11.46 13.57 5.12
N ASN A 73 12.23 12.46 5.09
CA ASN A 73 13.47 12.37 4.31
C ASN A 73 13.17 11.99 2.85
N TYR A 74 12.38 12.82 2.18
CA TYR A 74 11.88 12.56 0.82
C TYR A 74 12.96 12.79 -0.24
N PRO A 75 12.97 12.02 -1.34
CA PRO A 75 13.91 12.24 -2.45
C PRO A 75 13.63 13.55 -3.21
N ARG A 76 12.36 13.90 -3.41
CA ARG A 76 11.92 15.06 -4.21
C ARG A 76 10.91 15.96 -3.46
N GLY A 77 11.05 16.07 -2.14
CA GLY A 77 10.15 16.89 -1.32
C GLY A 77 8.80 16.22 -1.01
N GLY A 78 7.92 16.97 -0.33
CA GLY A 78 6.67 16.42 0.23
C GLY A 78 5.49 16.28 -0.74
N ALA A 79 5.56 16.89 -1.93
CA ALA A 79 4.47 16.87 -2.91
C ALA A 79 4.10 15.45 -3.37
N ASP A 80 5.10 14.59 -3.53
CA ASP A 80 4.91 13.19 -3.90
C ASP A 80 3.91 12.47 -2.97
N VAL A 81 3.95 12.79 -1.66
CA VAL A 81 3.06 12.19 -0.65
C VAL A 81 1.60 12.58 -0.91
N ALA A 82 1.34 13.86 -1.22
CA ALA A 82 -0.01 14.34 -1.50
C ALA A 82 -0.56 13.78 -2.81
N GLU A 83 0.29 13.67 -3.82
CA GLU A 83 -0.06 13.08 -5.12
C GLU A 83 -0.39 11.59 -4.99
N ILE A 84 0.41 10.81 -4.25
CA ILE A 84 0.09 9.41 -3.94
C ILE A 84 -1.26 9.32 -3.23
N CYS A 85 -1.50 10.13 -2.19
CA CYS A 85 -2.77 10.09 -1.46
C CYS A 85 -3.97 10.39 -2.38
N THR A 86 -3.84 11.42 -3.21
CA THR A 86 -4.92 11.89 -4.10
C THR A 86 -5.19 10.89 -5.23
N GLU A 87 -4.14 10.34 -5.84
CA GLU A 87 -4.26 9.33 -6.90
C GLU A 87 -5.04 8.10 -6.40
N PHE A 88 -4.69 7.58 -5.22
CA PHE A 88 -5.33 6.39 -4.68
C PHE A 88 -6.74 6.66 -4.14
N ALA A 89 -7.00 7.84 -3.59
CA ALA A 89 -8.35 8.24 -3.21
C ALA A 89 -9.27 8.37 -4.45
N ASN A 90 -8.80 8.98 -5.54
CA ASN A 90 -9.55 9.05 -6.81
C ASN A 90 -9.84 7.67 -7.40
N ARG A 91 -8.92 6.71 -7.19
CA ARG A 91 -9.09 5.29 -7.57
C ARG A 91 -9.92 4.48 -6.58
N ARG A 92 -10.60 5.14 -5.64
CA ARG A 92 -11.48 4.52 -4.63
C ARG A 92 -10.77 3.58 -3.64
N TYR A 93 -9.45 3.69 -3.49
CA TYR A 93 -8.76 3.07 -2.36
C TYR A 93 -9.12 3.83 -1.07
N ILE A 94 -8.92 3.19 0.08
CA ILE A 94 -9.00 3.86 1.38
C ILE A 94 -7.60 4.33 1.73
N VAL A 95 -7.39 5.64 1.85
CA VAL A 95 -6.07 6.20 2.16
C VAL A 95 -6.01 6.60 3.62
N VAL A 96 -5.06 6.06 4.37
CA VAL A 96 -4.81 6.44 5.76
C VAL A 96 -3.43 7.07 5.87
N THR A 97 -3.30 8.13 6.67
CA THR A 97 -2.05 8.87 6.86
C THR A 97 -1.71 9.00 8.34
N SER A 98 -0.42 9.10 8.65
CA SER A 98 0.06 9.40 10.00
C SER A 98 1.38 10.17 9.99
N GLY A 99 1.70 10.82 11.12
CA GLY A 99 3.01 11.42 11.35
C GLY A 99 3.38 12.53 10.36
N CYS A 100 4.66 12.56 9.94
CA CYS A 100 5.15 13.61 9.05
C CYS A 100 4.50 13.53 7.67
N SER A 101 4.18 12.32 7.18
CA SER A 101 3.48 12.16 5.91
C SER A 101 2.07 12.73 5.94
N ALA A 102 1.35 12.61 7.07
CA ALA A 102 0.06 13.27 7.22
C ALA A 102 0.17 14.81 7.10
N MET A 103 1.23 15.38 7.69
CA MET A 103 1.53 16.82 7.59
C MET A 103 1.87 17.20 6.15
N SER A 104 2.79 16.48 5.50
CA SER A 104 3.20 16.74 4.13
C SER A 104 2.05 16.64 3.14
N ALA A 105 1.14 15.67 3.30
CA ALA A 105 -0.07 15.59 2.49
C ALA A 105 -0.95 16.85 2.63
N GLY A 106 -1.05 17.40 3.85
CA GLY A 106 -1.82 18.63 4.10
C GLY A 106 -1.14 19.90 3.57
N MET A 107 0.16 19.87 3.28
CA MET A 107 0.93 21.00 2.77
C MET A 107 0.82 21.20 1.25
N CYS A 108 -0.05 20.45 0.59
CA CYS A 108 -0.31 20.59 -0.84
C CYS A 108 -1.76 20.99 -1.07
N ARG A 109 -2.00 21.80 -2.11
CA ARG A 109 -3.33 22.21 -2.55
C ARG A 109 -3.54 21.76 -3.98
N ASN A 110 -4.76 21.36 -4.32
CA ASN A 110 -5.18 21.13 -5.69
C ASN A 110 -5.40 22.46 -6.43
N GLU A 111 -5.83 22.37 -7.70
CA GLU A 111 -6.12 23.54 -8.54
C GLU A 111 -7.24 24.43 -7.96
N GLU A 112 -8.16 23.86 -7.17
CA GLU A 112 -9.21 24.59 -6.45
C GLU A 112 -8.72 25.25 -5.14
N GLY A 113 -7.43 25.11 -4.81
CA GLY A 113 -6.85 25.62 -3.57
C GLY A 113 -7.19 24.81 -2.31
N LYS A 114 -7.77 23.62 -2.45
CA LYS A 114 -8.12 22.72 -1.33
C LYS A 114 -7.00 21.73 -1.05
N THR A 115 -6.75 21.47 0.23
CA THR A 115 -5.87 20.36 0.64
C THR A 115 -6.54 19.00 0.39
N PRO A 116 -5.78 17.89 0.33
CA PRO A 116 -6.36 16.55 0.24
C PRO A 116 -7.39 16.27 1.36
N TYR A 117 -7.17 16.81 2.56
CA TYR A 117 -8.11 16.64 3.67
C TYR A 117 -9.40 17.46 3.53
N GLU A 118 -9.41 18.50 2.72
CA GLU A 118 -10.60 19.29 2.38
C GLU A 118 -11.32 18.74 1.15
N ALA A 119 -10.58 18.15 0.20
CA ALA A 119 -11.14 17.61 -1.03
C ALA A 119 -11.82 16.24 -0.84
N PHE A 120 -11.34 15.43 0.11
CA PHE A 120 -11.84 14.06 0.32
C PHE A 120 -12.50 13.89 1.70
N THR A 121 -13.45 12.96 1.79
CA THR A 121 -14.02 12.53 3.08
C THR A 121 -12.92 11.90 3.95
N GLY A 122 -13.09 11.92 5.28
CA GLY A 122 -12.19 11.23 6.22
C GLY A 122 -12.90 10.16 7.04
N GLU A 123 -14.01 9.68 6.52
CA GLU A 123 -14.55 8.37 6.86
C GLU A 123 -13.64 7.29 6.30
N PHE A 124 -13.50 6.17 7.01
CA PHE A 124 -12.77 5.00 6.52
C PHE A 124 -13.60 4.27 5.45
N THR A 125 -13.64 4.84 4.25
CA THR A 125 -14.45 4.41 3.12
C THR A 125 -13.70 4.57 1.80
N ALA A 126 -14.21 3.94 0.74
CA ALA A 126 -13.62 3.99 -0.60
C ALA A 126 -13.52 5.43 -1.12
N GLY A 127 -12.29 5.89 -1.37
CA GLY A 127 -12.00 7.27 -1.77
C GLY A 127 -11.85 8.26 -0.61
N GLY A 128 -11.77 7.79 0.63
CA GLY A 128 -11.48 8.61 1.80
C GLY A 128 -9.97 8.83 2.02
N ILE A 129 -9.63 9.97 2.63
CA ILE A 129 -8.29 10.29 3.15
C ILE A 129 -8.39 10.59 4.64
N ILE A 130 -7.78 9.73 5.46
CA ILE A 130 -7.94 9.72 6.91
C ILE A 130 -6.59 9.99 7.60
N ASN A 131 -6.49 11.06 8.38
CA ASN A 131 -5.37 11.23 9.32
C ASN A 131 -5.66 10.47 10.63
N VAL A 132 -4.97 9.35 10.88
CA VAL A 132 -5.15 8.58 12.12
C VAL A 132 -4.42 9.20 13.32
N GLY A 133 -3.40 10.04 13.07
CA GLY A 133 -2.69 10.80 14.10
C GLY A 133 -1.17 10.72 14.00
N SER A 134 -0.51 10.71 15.16
CA SER A 134 0.96 10.72 15.26
C SER A 134 1.58 9.36 14.88
N CYS A 135 2.91 9.23 14.96
CA CYS A 135 3.60 7.98 14.62
C CYS A 135 3.13 6.77 15.46
N VAL A 136 2.66 6.97 16.70
CA VAL A 136 2.14 5.87 17.53
C VAL A 136 0.75 5.42 17.11
N ALA A 137 0.01 6.27 16.39
CA ALA A 137 -1.31 5.96 15.83
C ALA A 137 -1.26 4.96 14.66
N ASN A 138 -0.07 4.60 14.17
CA ASN A 138 0.08 3.47 13.23
C ASN A 138 -0.45 2.15 13.80
N SER A 139 -0.55 2.04 15.13
CA SER A 139 -1.23 0.93 15.81
C SER A 139 -2.71 0.82 15.43
N HIS A 140 -3.39 1.93 15.13
CA HIS A 140 -4.78 1.93 14.66
C HIS A 140 -4.91 1.41 13.23
N ILE A 141 -3.90 1.64 12.38
CA ILE A 141 -3.88 1.10 11.01
C ILE A 141 -3.71 -0.43 11.05
N ALA A 142 -2.76 -0.93 11.86
CA ALA A 142 -2.63 -2.37 12.11
C ALA A 142 -3.89 -2.94 12.76
N GLY A 143 -4.47 -2.21 13.72
CA GLY A 143 -5.72 -2.52 14.38
C GLY A 143 -6.88 -2.66 13.39
N ALA A 144 -6.99 -1.79 12.38
CA ALA A 144 -8.03 -1.89 11.35
C ALA A 144 -7.92 -3.21 10.57
N ALA A 145 -6.72 -3.60 10.13
CA ALA A 145 -6.51 -4.88 9.45
C ALA A 145 -6.85 -6.09 10.33
N ILE A 146 -6.44 -6.06 11.62
CA ILE A 146 -6.78 -7.09 12.61
C ILE A 146 -8.31 -7.14 12.84
N LYS A 147 -8.97 -5.99 12.92
CA LYS A 147 -10.42 -5.90 13.10
C LYS A 147 -11.20 -6.39 11.89
N ILE A 148 -10.68 -6.25 10.66
CA ILE A 148 -11.30 -6.90 9.49
C ILE A 148 -11.32 -8.43 9.70
N ALA A 149 -10.20 -9.04 10.08
CA ALA A 149 -10.15 -10.48 10.35
C ALA A 149 -11.09 -10.91 11.50
N ASN A 150 -11.17 -10.11 12.56
CA ASN A 150 -12.02 -10.43 13.72
C ASN A 150 -13.52 -10.17 13.47
N ILE A 151 -13.90 -9.01 12.96
CA ILE A 151 -15.30 -8.61 12.82
C ILE A 151 -15.94 -9.30 11.63
N PHE A 152 -15.26 -9.29 10.47
CA PHE A 152 -15.83 -9.85 9.24
C PHE A 152 -15.66 -11.37 9.18
N ALA A 153 -14.44 -11.87 9.43
CA ALA A 153 -14.17 -13.32 9.38
C ALA A 153 -14.31 -14.04 10.72
N LYS A 154 -14.75 -13.36 11.78
CA LYS A 154 -15.01 -13.95 13.11
C LYS A 154 -13.81 -14.70 13.69
N ARG A 155 -12.58 -14.31 13.33
CA ARG A 155 -11.36 -14.94 13.83
C ARG A 155 -11.08 -14.51 15.27
N ASN A 156 -10.70 -15.46 16.12
CA ASN A 156 -10.34 -15.17 17.50
C ASN A 156 -8.98 -14.45 17.55
N LEU A 157 -8.89 -13.39 18.35
CA LEU A 157 -7.67 -12.58 18.49
C LEU A 157 -6.73 -13.08 19.59
N ARG A 158 -7.26 -13.72 20.64
CA ARG A 158 -6.47 -14.08 21.82
C ARG A 158 -5.43 -15.13 21.46
N ALA A 159 -4.15 -14.79 21.63
CA ALA A 159 -3.01 -15.67 21.39
C ALA A 159 -3.00 -16.32 19.98
N ASN A 160 -3.50 -15.62 18.97
CA ASN A 160 -3.71 -16.18 17.64
C ASN A 160 -3.09 -15.34 16.51
N TYR A 161 -1.96 -14.71 16.78
CA TYR A 161 -1.34 -13.76 15.85
C TYR A 161 -1.05 -14.38 14.48
N GLU A 162 -0.58 -15.63 14.44
CA GLU A 162 -0.24 -16.35 13.22
C GLU A 162 -1.44 -16.48 12.27
N GLU A 163 -2.61 -16.89 12.76
CA GLU A 163 -3.82 -17.03 11.94
C GLU A 163 -4.33 -15.67 11.45
N ILE A 164 -4.21 -14.63 12.26
CA ILE A 164 -4.60 -13.27 11.87
C ILE A 164 -3.68 -12.74 10.77
N ALA A 165 -2.36 -12.97 10.89
CA ALA A 165 -1.40 -12.60 9.87
C ALA A 165 -1.63 -13.38 8.57
N ASP A 166 -1.87 -14.70 8.65
CA ASP A 166 -2.23 -15.53 7.50
C ASP A 166 -3.50 -15.03 6.79
N TYR A 167 -4.54 -14.67 7.56
CA TYR A 167 -5.77 -14.12 7.01
C TYR A 167 -5.51 -12.78 6.28
N ILE A 168 -4.76 -11.87 6.90
CA ILE A 168 -4.46 -10.56 6.33
C ILE A 168 -3.61 -10.70 5.06
N TYR A 169 -2.55 -11.51 5.11
CA TYR A 169 -1.68 -11.79 3.96
C TYR A 169 -2.46 -12.33 2.77
N ASN A 170 -3.40 -13.24 3.01
CA ASN A 170 -4.11 -13.91 1.93
C ASN A 170 -5.39 -13.20 1.46
N ARG A 171 -5.95 -12.25 2.23
CA ARG A 171 -7.31 -11.71 1.98
C ARG A 171 -7.45 -10.21 2.07
N VAL A 172 -6.60 -9.52 2.82
CA VAL A 172 -6.78 -8.09 3.07
C VAL A 172 -5.82 -7.30 2.19
N GLY A 173 -6.35 -6.72 1.10
CA GLY A 173 -5.60 -5.86 0.20
C GLY A 173 -5.18 -4.57 0.92
N ALA A 174 -3.90 -4.48 1.26
CA ALA A 174 -3.34 -3.32 1.95
C ALA A 174 -1.85 -3.15 1.64
N VAL A 175 -1.35 -1.92 1.70
CA VAL A 175 0.07 -1.60 1.55
C VAL A 175 0.44 -0.36 2.33
N GLY A 176 1.59 -0.39 3.01
CA GLY A 176 2.19 0.77 3.66
C GLY A 176 3.14 1.50 2.72
N VAL A 177 3.21 2.83 2.83
CA VAL A 177 4.10 3.69 2.07
C VAL A 177 4.81 4.62 3.05
N ALA A 178 6.10 4.39 3.25
CA ALA A 178 6.98 5.22 4.07
C ALA A 178 8.00 5.95 3.19
N TRP A 179 7.49 6.88 2.36
CA TRP A 179 8.24 7.54 1.29
C TRP A 179 9.52 8.23 1.77
N GLY A 180 9.45 8.93 2.90
CA GLY A 180 10.58 9.66 3.48
C GLY A 180 11.24 8.96 4.66
N ALA A 181 11.20 7.63 4.74
CA ALA A 181 11.70 6.89 5.90
C ALA A 181 13.20 7.17 6.20
N TYR A 182 13.52 7.49 7.46
CA TYR A 182 14.91 7.60 7.94
C TYR A 182 15.16 7.07 9.35
N SER A 183 14.14 7.05 10.22
CA SER A 183 14.30 6.73 11.64
C SER A 183 14.23 5.23 11.95
N GLN A 184 14.87 4.77 13.03
CA GLN A 184 14.69 3.37 13.47
C GLN A 184 13.22 3.05 13.80
N LYS A 185 12.42 4.04 14.20
CA LYS A 185 10.97 3.88 14.42
C LYS A 185 10.26 3.46 13.13
N ALA A 186 10.63 4.04 11.98
CA ALA A 186 10.02 3.66 10.70
C ALA A 186 10.34 2.21 10.33
N ALA A 187 11.58 1.76 10.55
CA ALA A 187 11.94 0.34 10.37
C ALA A 187 11.16 -0.59 11.30
N ALA A 188 11.00 -0.23 12.59
CA ALA A 188 10.22 -1.02 13.55
C ALA A 188 8.73 -1.09 13.19
N ILE A 189 8.14 0.03 12.76
CA ILE A 189 6.74 0.08 12.30
C ILE A 189 6.56 -0.78 11.05
N ALA A 190 7.41 -0.61 10.03
CA ALA A 190 7.39 -1.45 8.83
C ALA A 190 7.51 -2.94 9.21
N SER A 191 8.34 -3.23 10.22
CA SER A 191 8.52 -4.59 10.70
C SER A 191 7.29 -5.19 11.39
N GLY A 192 6.46 -4.37 12.03
CA GLY A 192 5.17 -4.81 12.55
C GLY A 192 4.20 -5.18 11.43
N PHE A 193 4.19 -4.41 10.35
CA PHE A 193 3.28 -4.61 9.22
C PHE A 193 3.65 -5.82 8.35
N TRP A 194 4.92 -6.00 7.98
CA TRP A 194 5.30 -7.19 7.21
C TRP A 194 5.01 -8.49 7.96
N ARG A 195 5.05 -8.46 9.30
CA ARG A 195 4.82 -9.63 10.16
C ARG A 195 3.32 -9.94 10.22
N LEU A 196 2.50 -8.93 10.02
CA LEU A 196 1.05 -9.02 9.87
C LEU A 196 0.64 -9.38 8.43
N GLY A 197 1.59 -9.61 7.51
CA GLY A 197 1.28 -9.90 6.11
C GLY A 197 0.94 -8.67 5.27
N VAL A 198 1.24 -7.46 5.75
CA VAL A 198 1.01 -6.21 5.02
C VAL A 198 2.33 -5.74 4.40
N PRO A 199 2.42 -5.64 3.06
CA PRO A 199 3.61 -5.15 2.38
C PRO A 199 3.88 -3.67 2.66
N VAL A 200 5.14 -3.27 2.66
CA VAL A 200 5.57 -1.89 2.90
C VAL A 200 6.55 -1.43 1.81
N ILE A 201 6.28 -0.26 1.25
CA ILE A 201 7.13 0.44 0.29
C ILE A 201 7.84 1.58 1.01
N VAL A 202 9.13 1.74 0.81
CA VAL A 202 9.92 2.90 1.24
C VAL A 202 10.44 3.66 0.04
N GLY A 203 10.72 4.96 0.20
CA GLY A 203 11.45 5.69 -0.83
C GLY A 203 12.92 5.26 -0.90
N PRO A 204 13.71 5.84 -1.81
CA PRO A 204 15.05 5.36 -2.14
C PRO A 204 16.01 5.37 -0.95
N HIS A 205 15.88 6.32 -0.04
CA HIS A 205 16.68 6.34 1.19
C HIS A 205 16.41 5.17 2.14
N GLY A 206 15.29 4.47 2.00
CA GLY A 206 14.95 3.28 2.76
C GLY A 206 15.89 2.09 2.50
N ILE A 207 16.62 2.07 1.37
CA ILE A 207 17.65 1.05 1.11
C ILE A 207 18.73 1.02 2.21
N LYS A 208 18.93 2.14 2.90
CA LYS A 208 19.88 2.27 4.02
C LYS A 208 19.49 1.45 5.26
N TYR A 209 18.28 0.88 5.31
CA TYR A 209 17.93 -0.13 6.32
C TYR A 209 18.54 -1.52 6.08
N ARG A 210 19.25 -1.70 4.94
CA ARG A 210 20.10 -2.86 4.59
C ARG A 210 19.40 -4.19 4.30
N ARG A 211 18.13 -4.34 4.67
CA ARG A 211 17.35 -5.56 4.41
C ARG A 211 16.06 -5.21 3.69
N MET A 212 15.84 -5.88 2.56
CA MET A 212 14.58 -5.90 1.80
C MET A 212 13.97 -7.30 1.85
N LEU A 213 12.65 -7.40 1.68
CA LEU A 213 11.91 -8.66 1.67
C LEU A 213 11.24 -8.78 0.30
N LEU A 214 12.05 -9.18 -0.68
CA LEU A 214 11.68 -9.30 -2.09
C LEU A 214 11.36 -10.76 -2.38
N GLY A 215 10.15 -11.04 -2.88
CA GLY A 215 9.82 -12.34 -3.47
C GLY A 215 10.45 -12.52 -4.85
N ARG A 216 10.59 -13.78 -5.24
CA ARG A 216 11.13 -14.21 -6.54
C ARG A 216 9.98 -14.73 -7.40
N ALA A 217 9.41 -13.85 -8.24
CA ALA A 217 8.31 -14.22 -9.13
C ALA A 217 8.68 -15.31 -10.15
N ASP A 218 9.98 -15.48 -10.42
CA ASP A 218 10.55 -16.49 -11.30
C ASP A 218 10.66 -17.90 -10.66
N HIS A 219 10.50 -18.00 -9.34
CA HIS A 219 10.52 -19.27 -8.60
C HIS A 219 9.09 -19.71 -8.26
N GLU A 220 8.45 -20.48 -9.15
CA GLU A 220 7.05 -20.89 -9.02
C GLU A 220 6.75 -21.62 -7.69
N GLU A 221 7.70 -22.42 -7.21
CA GLU A 221 7.59 -23.24 -6.00
C GLU A 221 7.37 -22.42 -4.72
N ASP A 222 7.82 -21.16 -4.69
CA ASP A 222 7.68 -20.25 -3.54
C ASP A 222 6.23 -19.75 -3.38
N TRP A 223 5.39 -19.95 -4.39
CA TRP A 223 4.05 -19.37 -4.50
C TRP A 223 2.91 -20.37 -4.30
N TYR A 224 3.21 -21.54 -3.74
CA TYR A 224 2.21 -22.55 -3.39
C TYR A 224 1.78 -22.45 -1.92
N VAL A 225 0.47 -22.45 -1.70
CA VAL A 225 -0.16 -22.49 -0.37
C VAL A 225 -1.20 -23.61 -0.30
N TYR A 226 -1.81 -23.84 0.85
CA TYR A 226 -2.89 -24.81 0.98
C TYR A 226 -4.24 -24.16 0.68
N ASP A 227 -5.11 -24.87 -0.05
CA ASP A 227 -6.53 -24.57 -0.03
C ASP A 227 -7.14 -25.15 1.25
N ALA A 228 -7.66 -24.29 2.13
CA ALA A 228 -8.22 -24.71 3.41
C ALA A 228 -9.45 -25.63 3.27
N ARG A 229 -10.10 -25.69 2.11
CA ARG A 229 -11.27 -26.55 1.85
C ARG A 229 -10.86 -27.98 1.51
N THR A 230 -9.83 -28.15 0.69
CA THR A 230 -9.42 -29.46 0.14
C THR A 230 -8.16 -30.01 0.79
N GLY A 231 -7.29 -29.13 1.30
CA GLY A 231 -5.96 -29.47 1.80
C GLY A 231 -4.89 -29.59 0.70
N GLU A 232 -5.26 -29.38 -0.57
CA GLU A 232 -4.34 -29.46 -1.70
C GLU A 232 -3.45 -28.21 -1.79
N LYS A 233 -2.26 -28.39 -2.36
CA LYS A 233 -1.39 -27.25 -2.69
C LYS A 233 -1.90 -26.57 -3.96
N VAL A 234 -2.02 -25.25 -3.90
CA VAL A 234 -2.52 -24.40 -4.97
C VAL A 234 -1.59 -23.21 -5.18
N TYR A 235 -1.34 -22.87 -6.44
CA TYR A 235 -0.57 -21.70 -6.82
C TYR A 235 -1.39 -20.41 -6.58
N VAL A 236 -0.79 -19.41 -5.94
CA VAL A 236 -1.49 -18.15 -5.57
C VAL A 236 -0.77 -16.87 -5.95
N GLY A 237 0.43 -16.98 -6.51
CA GLY A 237 1.39 -15.88 -6.53
C GLY A 237 1.67 -15.25 -7.88
N PRO A 238 2.44 -14.14 -7.88
CA PRO A 238 3.07 -13.52 -6.71
C PRO A 238 2.26 -12.35 -6.10
N ALA A 239 1.25 -12.64 -5.27
CA ALA A 239 0.31 -11.64 -4.75
C ALA A 239 0.19 -11.69 -3.20
N PRO A 240 0.79 -10.76 -2.43
CA PRO A 240 1.75 -9.73 -2.85
C PRO A 240 3.16 -10.29 -3.08
N GLU A 241 3.87 -9.76 -4.08
CA GLU A 241 5.22 -10.23 -4.45
C GLU A 241 6.30 -9.85 -3.44
N HIS A 242 6.19 -8.65 -2.84
CA HIS A 242 7.19 -8.14 -1.92
C HIS A 242 6.53 -7.78 -0.60
N LEU A 243 7.22 -8.03 0.51
CA LEU A 243 6.81 -7.54 1.83
C LEU A 243 7.55 -6.24 2.21
N PHE A 244 8.74 -6.00 1.64
CA PHE A 244 9.48 -4.76 1.83
C PHE A 244 10.24 -4.38 0.57
N TYR A 245 9.86 -3.26 -0.02
CA TYR A 245 10.35 -2.78 -1.30
C TYR A 245 10.82 -1.34 -1.22
N ALA A 246 11.94 -1.00 -1.86
CA ALA A 246 12.39 0.38 -2.00
C ALA A 246 12.14 0.84 -3.44
N ALA A 247 11.20 1.77 -3.61
CA ALA A 247 10.95 2.39 -4.90
C ALA A 247 11.82 3.64 -5.04
N GLU A 248 12.35 3.87 -6.25
CA GLU A 248 13.20 5.01 -6.59
C GLU A 248 12.37 6.25 -6.90
N THR A 249 11.25 6.07 -7.61
CA THR A 249 10.39 7.17 -8.06
C THR A 249 8.97 7.05 -7.52
N LYS A 250 8.25 8.18 -7.46
CA LYS A 250 6.85 8.21 -7.05
C LYS A 250 6.00 7.40 -8.02
N GLU A 251 6.30 7.53 -9.31
CA GLU A 251 5.62 6.84 -10.40
C GLU A 251 5.70 5.32 -10.21
N GLU A 252 6.89 4.82 -9.86
CA GLU A 252 7.11 3.43 -9.49
C GLU A 252 6.39 3.02 -8.22
N ALA A 253 6.46 3.84 -7.18
CA ALA A 253 5.72 3.58 -5.95
C ALA A 253 4.22 3.43 -6.23
N MET A 254 3.62 4.27 -7.09
CA MET A 254 2.21 4.16 -7.48
C MET A 254 1.89 2.83 -8.16
N VAL A 255 2.69 2.42 -9.14
CA VAL A 255 2.47 1.13 -9.83
C VAL A 255 2.57 -0.05 -8.86
N ILE A 256 3.59 -0.03 -7.99
CA ILE A 256 3.82 -1.10 -7.00
C ILE A 256 2.74 -1.10 -5.91
N ILE A 257 2.20 0.04 -5.49
CA ILE A 257 1.07 0.11 -4.54
C ILE A 257 -0.13 -0.69 -5.08
N ALA A 258 -0.52 -0.48 -6.34
CA ALA A 258 -1.63 -1.19 -6.95
C ALA A 258 -1.36 -2.70 -7.07
N LYS A 259 -0.14 -3.08 -7.49
CA LYS A 259 0.29 -4.49 -7.59
C LYS A 259 0.24 -5.19 -6.24
N LEU A 260 0.84 -4.60 -5.20
CA LEU A 260 0.94 -5.19 -3.87
C LEU A 260 -0.37 -5.18 -3.09
N CYS A 261 -1.46 -4.60 -3.60
CA CYS A 261 -2.80 -4.73 -3.03
C CYS A 261 -3.56 -5.96 -3.52
N MET A 262 -3.10 -6.64 -4.57
CA MET A 262 -3.70 -7.90 -5.03
C MET A 262 -3.50 -9.01 -3.99
N ARG A 263 -4.53 -9.83 -3.82
CA ARG A 263 -4.54 -10.92 -2.84
C ARG A 263 -4.99 -12.23 -3.46
N PRO A 264 -4.48 -13.39 -2.99
CA PRO A 264 -4.85 -14.69 -3.50
C PRO A 264 -6.37 -14.94 -3.54
N ASN A 265 -7.08 -14.47 -2.51
CA ASN A 265 -8.52 -14.66 -2.33
C ASN A 265 -9.40 -13.60 -3.00
N ASP A 266 -8.86 -12.69 -3.81
CA ASP A 266 -9.70 -11.71 -4.52
C ASP A 266 -10.79 -12.45 -5.31
N THR A 267 -12.03 -11.93 -5.31
CA THR A 267 -13.06 -12.47 -6.23
C THR A 267 -12.70 -12.14 -7.68
N PHE A 268 -13.38 -12.74 -8.66
CA PHE A 268 -13.16 -12.38 -10.06
C PHE A 268 -13.38 -10.88 -10.31
N LYS A 269 -14.45 -10.32 -9.72
CA LYS A 269 -14.78 -8.90 -9.81
C LYS A 269 -13.72 -8.03 -9.12
N GLY A 270 -13.30 -8.41 -7.92
CA GLY A 270 -12.27 -7.67 -7.18
C GLY A 270 -10.91 -7.70 -7.88
N ARG A 271 -10.52 -8.85 -8.42
CA ARG A 271 -9.29 -8.98 -9.20
C ARG A 271 -9.33 -8.14 -10.46
N ALA A 272 -10.44 -8.15 -11.20
CA ALA A 272 -10.62 -7.30 -12.38
C ALA A 272 -10.48 -5.81 -12.05
N ILE A 273 -11.02 -5.34 -10.92
CA ILE A 273 -10.85 -3.96 -10.46
C ILE A 273 -9.37 -3.65 -10.17
N LYS A 274 -8.68 -4.51 -9.41
CA LYS A 274 -7.27 -4.29 -9.07
C LYS A 274 -6.35 -4.34 -10.29
N LEU A 275 -6.59 -5.28 -11.21
CA LEU A 275 -5.90 -5.36 -12.50
C LEU A 275 -6.13 -4.09 -13.32
N THR A 276 -7.35 -3.59 -13.38
CA THR A 276 -7.66 -2.33 -14.09
C THR A 276 -6.80 -1.19 -13.57
N HIS A 277 -6.70 -1.02 -12.25
CA HIS A 277 -5.86 0.03 -11.66
C HIS A 277 -4.37 -0.19 -11.91
N TYR A 278 -3.89 -1.42 -11.81
CA TYR A 278 -2.49 -1.75 -12.06
C TYR A 278 -2.08 -1.47 -13.51
N ILE A 279 -2.88 -1.95 -14.47
CA ILE A 279 -2.65 -1.73 -15.91
C ILE A 279 -2.73 -0.25 -16.25
N ASP A 280 -3.75 0.45 -15.77
CA ASP A 280 -3.93 1.87 -16.07
C ASP A 280 -2.76 2.70 -15.52
N LEU A 281 -2.29 2.42 -14.31
CA LEU A 281 -1.10 3.09 -13.76
C LEU A 281 0.14 2.78 -14.58
N HIS A 282 0.35 1.53 -14.99
CA HIS A 282 1.49 1.13 -15.80
C HIS A 282 1.46 1.82 -17.19
N LYS A 283 0.31 1.82 -17.86
CA LYS A 283 0.15 2.48 -19.17
C LYS A 283 0.33 3.99 -19.06
N ARG A 284 -0.27 4.64 -18.06
CA ARG A 284 -0.20 6.10 -17.90
C ARG A 284 1.18 6.59 -17.48
N LEU A 285 1.88 5.84 -16.62
CA LEU A 285 3.15 6.28 -16.04
C LEU A 285 4.37 5.75 -16.81
N TYR A 286 4.28 4.56 -17.43
CA TYR A 286 5.37 3.92 -18.15
C TYR A 286 5.12 3.74 -19.65
N GLY A 287 3.92 4.02 -20.14
CA GLY A 287 3.58 3.89 -21.57
C GLY A 287 3.46 2.45 -22.08
N THR A 288 3.48 1.46 -21.20
CA THR A 288 3.57 0.03 -21.55
C THR A 288 2.54 -0.81 -20.79
N MET A 289 2.33 -2.06 -21.20
CA MET A 289 1.54 -3.05 -20.45
C MET A 289 2.46 -3.79 -19.44
N PRO A 290 1.99 -4.16 -18.23
CA PRO A 290 2.76 -5.01 -17.33
C PRO A 290 3.11 -6.36 -17.98
N GLU A 291 4.39 -6.74 -17.94
CA GLU A 291 4.89 -7.98 -18.55
C GLU A 291 4.42 -9.24 -17.79
N ASP A 292 4.10 -9.09 -16.51
CA ASP A 292 3.77 -10.13 -15.55
C ASP A 292 2.26 -10.28 -15.31
N ILE A 293 1.42 -9.62 -16.12
CA ILE A 293 -0.05 -9.64 -15.94
C ILE A 293 -0.64 -11.05 -15.90
N HIS A 294 -0.07 -11.97 -16.69
CA HIS A 294 -0.46 -13.37 -16.77
C HIS A 294 -0.34 -14.10 -15.42
N LEU A 295 0.55 -13.65 -14.52
CA LEU A 295 0.68 -14.22 -13.17
C LEU A 295 -0.48 -13.83 -12.24
N PHE A 296 -1.22 -12.77 -12.57
CA PHE A 296 -2.30 -12.23 -11.76
C PHE A 296 -3.70 -12.54 -12.30
N VAL A 297 -3.80 -13.23 -13.43
CA VAL A 297 -5.06 -13.72 -14.00
C VAL A 297 -5.20 -15.19 -13.65
N ARG A 298 -6.26 -15.58 -12.92
CA ARG A 298 -6.54 -16.99 -12.57
C ARG A 298 -7.57 -17.59 -13.50
N THR A 299 -8.57 -16.81 -13.87
CA THR A 299 -9.63 -17.20 -14.83
C THR A 299 -9.87 -16.07 -15.81
N ILE A 300 -10.50 -16.33 -16.96
CA ILE A 300 -10.87 -15.26 -17.91
C ILE A 300 -11.82 -14.23 -17.27
N ALA A 301 -12.55 -14.61 -16.22
CA ALA A 301 -13.40 -13.70 -15.46
C ALA A 301 -12.62 -12.66 -14.62
N ASP A 302 -11.33 -12.87 -14.35
CA ASP A 302 -10.46 -11.87 -13.71
C ASP A 302 -10.12 -10.72 -14.68
N VAL A 303 -10.27 -10.93 -15.99
CA VAL A 303 -9.83 -9.97 -17.01
C VAL A 303 -10.80 -8.78 -17.08
N PRO A 304 -10.32 -7.53 -16.98
CA PRO A 304 -11.16 -6.34 -17.17
C PRO A 304 -11.86 -6.34 -18.53
N VAL A 305 -13.18 -6.09 -18.53
CA VAL A 305 -14.02 -6.17 -19.74
C VAL A 305 -13.51 -5.29 -20.87
N THR A 306 -13.02 -4.08 -20.56
CA THR A 306 -12.50 -3.12 -21.53
C THR A 306 -11.15 -3.50 -22.15
N MET A 307 -10.45 -4.48 -21.57
CA MET A 307 -9.10 -4.89 -21.97
C MET A 307 -9.03 -6.39 -22.34
N LYS A 308 -10.20 -7.02 -22.56
CA LYS A 308 -10.30 -8.47 -22.73
C LYS A 308 -9.47 -8.99 -23.90
N ASP A 309 -9.58 -8.35 -25.06
CA ASP A 309 -8.89 -8.80 -26.29
C ASP A 309 -7.37 -8.66 -26.20
N GLU A 310 -6.89 -7.58 -25.57
CA GLU A 310 -5.47 -7.31 -25.40
C GLU A 310 -4.84 -8.31 -24.41
N ILE A 311 -5.51 -8.55 -23.28
CA ILE A 311 -5.02 -9.47 -22.25
C ILE A 311 -5.11 -10.91 -22.73
N ALA A 312 -6.19 -11.32 -23.43
CA ALA A 312 -6.31 -12.67 -23.97
C ALA A 312 -5.12 -13.05 -24.87
N LYS A 313 -4.67 -12.13 -25.74
CA LYS A 313 -3.48 -12.34 -26.58
C LYS A 313 -2.20 -12.54 -25.75
N ILE A 314 -2.05 -11.81 -24.64
CA ILE A 314 -0.90 -11.96 -23.74
C ILE A 314 -0.95 -13.32 -23.05
N LEU A 315 -2.13 -13.75 -22.58
CA LEU A 315 -2.31 -15.05 -21.93
C LEU A 315 -1.98 -16.20 -22.90
N GLU A 316 -2.47 -16.12 -24.14
CA GLU A 316 -2.15 -17.09 -25.20
C GLU A 316 -0.64 -17.15 -25.48
N ALA A 317 0.01 -15.98 -25.64
CA ALA A 317 1.45 -15.90 -25.90
C ALA A 317 2.32 -16.39 -24.73
N LYS A 318 1.79 -16.39 -23.51
CA LYS A 318 2.46 -16.86 -22.28
C LYS A 318 2.11 -18.30 -21.92
N GLU A 319 1.40 -19.03 -22.79
CA GLU A 319 0.93 -20.40 -22.55
C GLU A 319 0.19 -20.54 -21.21
N TRP A 320 -0.54 -19.49 -20.85
CA TRP A 320 -1.23 -19.40 -19.56
C TRP A 320 -2.30 -20.48 -19.42
N LYS A 321 -2.43 -21.01 -18.20
CA LYS A 321 -3.44 -22.02 -17.85
C LYS A 321 -4.38 -21.49 -16.78
N GLU A 322 -5.65 -21.76 -16.97
CA GLU A 322 -6.67 -21.40 -16.00
C GLU A 322 -6.46 -22.13 -14.67
N THR A 323 -6.64 -21.40 -13.58
CA THR A 323 -6.49 -21.86 -12.20
C THR A 323 -7.72 -21.49 -11.39
N VAL A 324 -7.81 -22.00 -10.16
CA VAL A 324 -8.97 -21.78 -9.29
C VAL A 324 -8.76 -20.58 -8.37
N ILE A 325 -9.86 -20.00 -7.90
CA ILE A 325 -9.84 -19.08 -6.77
C ILE A 325 -9.81 -19.93 -5.48
N PRO A 326 -8.70 -19.93 -4.72
CA PRO A 326 -8.56 -20.81 -3.58
C PRO A 326 -9.26 -20.26 -2.32
N ASP A 327 -9.33 -21.06 -1.25
CA ASP A 327 -9.49 -20.59 0.14
C ASP A 327 -8.10 -20.65 0.82
N PRO A 328 -7.15 -19.75 0.48
CA PRO A 328 -5.73 -19.98 0.72
C PRO A 328 -5.34 -19.79 2.18
N THR A 329 -4.40 -20.62 2.64
CA THR A 329 -3.73 -20.52 3.95
C THR A 329 -2.33 -21.09 3.89
N LEU A 330 -1.40 -20.48 4.62
CA LEU A 330 -0.06 -21.00 4.85
C LEU A 330 -0.02 -22.00 6.03
N LEU A 331 -1.16 -22.19 6.72
CA LEU A 331 -1.21 -22.91 7.99
C LEU A 331 -1.92 -24.26 7.81
N PRO A 332 -1.20 -25.40 7.87
CA PRO A 332 -1.82 -26.72 7.75
C PRO A 332 -2.94 -26.97 8.76
N ARG A 333 -2.83 -26.40 9.97
CA ARG A 333 -3.85 -26.51 11.03
C ARG A 333 -5.19 -25.87 10.68
N MET A 334 -5.24 -25.04 9.64
CA MET A 334 -6.45 -24.36 9.18
C MET A 334 -7.20 -25.13 8.09
N ILE A 335 -6.62 -26.24 7.59
CA ILE A 335 -7.28 -27.13 6.63
C ILE A 335 -8.48 -27.78 7.31
N ARG A 336 -9.66 -27.67 6.70
CA ARG A 336 -10.90 -28.26 7.19
C ARG A 336 -10.74 -29.78 7.17
N LYS A 337 -10.86 -30.42 8.34
CA LYS A 337 -10.96 -31.88 8.40
C LYS A 337 -12.23 -32.30 7.65
N LYS A 338 -12.10 -33.25 6.71
CA LYS A 338 -13.29 -33.93 6.16
C LYS A 338 -14.05 -34.49 7.36
N LYS A 339 -15.34 -34.14 7.50
CA LYS A 339 -16.23 -34.92 8.35
C LYS A 339 -16.29 -36.30 7.71
N GLU A 340 -15.78 -37.31 8.40
CA GLU A 340 -16.04 -38.72 8.07
C GLU A 340 -17.54 -39.00 8.14
#